data_AF-A0A534JIE2-F1
#
_entry.id   AF-A0A534JIE2-F1
#
_cell.length_a   1.000
_cell.length_b   1.000
_cell.length_c   1.000
_cell.angle_alpha   90.00
_cell.angle_beta   90.00
_cell.angle_gamma   90.00
#
_symmetry.space_group_name_H-M   'P 1'
#
loop_
_entity.id
_entity.type
_entity.pdbx_description
1 polymer ?
#
loop_
_entity_poly.entity_id
_entity_poly.type
_entity_poly.pdbx_seq_one_letter_code
_entity_poly.pdbx_strand_id
1 'polypeptide(L)' 'MESLGLDSRILDALGRLGFHEFTEPQRQAIPRILAGMSVLVIAPTGIGKTEAAILPILHRILTERGALVTVDGSQRAS' A
#
# COMPACT_ATOMS: atom_id res chain seq x y z
N MET A 1 12.79 -1.60 -10.88
CA MET A 1 11.72 -0.82 -10.24
C MET A 1 12.25 -0.19 -8.96
N GLU A 2 12.02 1.10 -8.77
CA GLU A 2 12.35 1.82 -7.52
C GLU A 2 11.56 1.23 -6.33
N SER A 3 12.05 1.35 -5.09
CA SER A 3 11.32 0.81 -3.93
C SER A 3 10.14 1.68 -3.50
N LEU A 4 10.28 3.02 -3.55
CA LEU A 4 9.32 4.00 -3.00
C LEU A 4 8.93 3.77 -1.53
N GLY A 5 9.67 2.96 -0.77
CA GLY A 5 9.33 2.56 0.59
C GLY A 5 8.31 1.42 0.69
N LEU A 6 7.94 0.79 -0.43
CA LEU A 6 7.04 -0.36 -0.45
C LEU A 6 7.74 -1.64 0.02
N ASP A 7 6.93 -2.60 0.48
CA ASP A 7 7.40 -3.90 0.93
C ASP A 7 7.93 -4.69 -0.29
N SER A 8 9.06 -5.38 -0.12
CA SER A 8 9.69 -6.17 -1.20
C SER A 8 8.73 -7.13 -1.92
N ARG A 9 7.78 -7.74 -1.19
CA ARG A 9 6.80 -8.67 -1.77
C ARG A 9 5.86 -7.98 -2.76
N ILE A 10 5.57 -6.69 -2.55
CA ILE A 10 4.80 -5.88 -3.50
C ILE A 10 5.63 -5.63 -4.76
N LEU A 11 6.91 -5.28 -4.59
CA LEU A 11 7.80 -5.01 -5.72
C LEU A 11 7.99 -6.26 -6.61
N ASP A 12 8.18 -7.42 -5.99
CA ASP A 12 8.30 -8.69 -6.69
C ASP A 12 7.01 -9.05 -7.44
N ALA A 13 5.85 -8.86 -6.80
CA ALA A 13 4.55 -9.11 -7.43
C ALA A 13 4.31 -8.19 -8.64
N LEU A 14 4.60 -6.90 -8.50
CA LEU A 14 4.51 -5.93 -9.59
C LEU A 14 5.43 -6.31 -10.75
N GLY A 15 6.68 -6.71 -10.48
CA GLY A 15 7.60 -7.19 -11.50
C GLY A 15 7.07 -8.41 -12.26
N ARG A 16 6.47 -9.39 -11.55
CA ARG A 16 5.85 -10.57 -12.16
C ARG A 16 4.61 -10.24 -13.00
N LEU A 17 3.92 -9.15 -12.70
CA LEU A 17 2.76 -8.64 -13.44
C LEU A 17 3.17 -7.75 -14.63
N GLY A 18 4.46 -7.54 -14.87
CA GLY A 18 4.96 -6.73 -15.99
C GLY A 18 5.06 -5.22 -15.69
N PHE A 19 4.98 -4.82 -14.43
CA PHE A 19 5.26 -3.44 -14.04
C PHE A 19 6.77 -3.25 -13.89
N HIS A 20 7.34 -2.34 -14.68
CA HIS A 20 8.79 -2.11 -14.72
C HIS A 20 9.20 -0.80 -14.03
N GLU A 21 8.31 0.19 -14.04
CA GLU A 21 8.50 1.51 -13.44
C GLU A 21 7.19 2.09 -12.91
N PHE A 22 7.30 3.04 -11.98
CA PHE A 22 6.16 3.81 -11.49
C PHE A 22 5.88 5.01 -12.39
N THR A 23 4.63 5.45 -12.45
CA THR A 23 4.28 6.72 -13.09
C THR A 23 4.65 7.89 -12.20
N GLU A 24 4.68 9.10 -12.77
CA GLU A 24 5.02 10.30 -12.00
C GLU A 24 4.08 10.56 -10.82
N PRO A 25 2.73 10.46 -10.96
CA PRO A 25 1.83 10.56 -9.82
C PRO A 25 2.10 9.52 -8.72
N GLN A 26 2.49 8.30 -9.09
CA GLN A 26 2.82 7.23 -8.14
C GLN A 26 4.10 7.55 -7.36
N ARG A 27 5.18 7.96 -8.05
CA ARG A 27 6.45 8.38 -7.42
C ARG A 27 6.24 9.50 -6.40
N GLN A 28 5.37 10.44 -6.72
CA GLN A 28 5.08 11.56 -5.81
C GLN A 28 4.17 11.14 -4.65
N ALA A 29 3.11 10.38 -4.90
CA ALA A 29 2.09 10.10 -3.90
C ALA A 29 2.49 8.98 -2.92
N ILE A 30 3.08 7.89 -3.41
CA ILE A 30 3.32 6.67 -2.61
C ILE A 30 4.15 6.97 -1.35
N PRO A 31 5.32 7.62 -1.41
CA PRO A 31 6.12 7.91 -0.20
C PRO A 31 5.38 8.81 0.78
N ARG A 32 4.55 9.75 0.27
CA ARG A 32 3.80 10.68 1.11
C ARG A 32 2.65 10.01 1.85
N ILE A 33 1.93 9.11 1.17
CA ILE A 33 0.84 8.33 1.78
C ILE A 33 1.41 7.36 2.81
N LEU A 34 2.55 6.70 2.52
CA LEU A 34 3.23 5.83 3.48
C LEU A 34 3.60 6.60 4.76
N ALA A 35 4.09 7.84 4.63
CA ALA A 35 4.37 8.75 5.74
C ALA A 35 3.12 9.24 6.52
N GLY A 36 1.92 8.77 6.17
CA GLY A 36 0.68 9.10 6.89
C GLY A 36 0.05 10.43 6.49
N MET A 37 0.52 11.08 5.42
CA MET A 37 -0.05 12.33 4.94
C MET A 37 -1.32 12.09 4.12
N SER A 38 -2.29 13.02 4.24
CA SER A 38 -3.40 13.12 3.30
C SER A 38 -2.92 13.77 2.00
N VAL A 39 -3.11 13.10 0.87
CA VAL A 39 -2.58 13.52 -0.43
C VAL A 39 -3.72 13.70 -1.43
N LEU A 40 -3.78 14.87 -2.09
CA LEU A 40 -4.63 15.12 -3.25
C LEU A 40 -3.82 14.88 -4.52
N VAL A 41 -4.20 13.88 -5.32
CA VAL A 41 -3.54 13.56 -6.59
C VAL A 41 -4.37 14.10 -7.76
N ILE A 42 -3.87 15.12 -8.46
CA ILE A 42 -4.50 15.70 -9.65
C ILE A 42 -3.73 15.22 -10.88
N ALA A 43 -4.34 14.32 -11.64
CA ALA A 43 -3.76 13.79 -12.87
C ALA A 43 -4.88 13.27 -13.80
N PRO A 44 -4.73 13.28 -15.14
CA PRO A 44 -5.60 12.55 -16.07
C PRO A 44 -5.95 11.11 -15.67
N THR A 45 -7.02 10.54 -16.23
CA THR A 45 -7.38 9.13 -16.04
C THR A 45 -6.37 8.22 -16.76
N GLY A 46 -6.14 7.01 -16.25
CA GLY A 46 -5.28 6.00 -16.90
C GLY A 46 -3.78 6.09 -16.58
N ILE A 47 -3.34 7.05 -15.77
CA ILE A 47 -1.92 7.23 -15.36
C ILE A 47 -1.61 6.74 -13.95
N GLY A 48 -2.45 5.85 -13.42
CA GLY A 48 -2.09 5.04 -12.27
C GLY A 48 -2.38 5.65 -10.89
N LYS A 49 -3.38 6.56 -10.79
CA LYS A 49 -3.81 7.15 -9.51
C LYS A 49 -4.37 6.12 -8.53
N THR A 50 -5.01 5.07 -9.04
CA THR A 50 -5.58 3.99 -8.24
C THR A 50 -4.49 3.20 -7.53
N GLU A 51 -3.45 2.82 -8.26
CA GLU A 51 -2.27 2.12 -7.77
C GLU A 51 -1.49 3.00 -6.79
N ALA A 52 -1.40 4.31 -7.06
CA ALA A 52 -0.78 5.27 -6.14
C ALA A 52 -1.44 5.28 -4.75
N ALA A 53 -2.76 5.06 -4.68
CA ALA A 53 -3.51 4.98 -3.43
C ALA A 53 -3.48 3.57 -2.80
N ILE A 54 -3.57 2.51 -3.60
CA ILE A 54 -3.71 1.13 -3.13
C ILE A 54 -2.38 0.53 -2.65
N LEU A 55 -1.27 0.78 -3.35
CA LEU A 55 0.02 0.17 -2.99
C LEU A 55 0.48 0.50 -1.56
N PRO A 56 0.34 1.74 -1.06
CA PRO A 56 0.60 2.05 0.35
C PRO A 56 -0.29 1.28 1.34
N ILE A 57 -1.56 1.05 1.00
CA ILE A 57 -2.51 0.29 1.84
C ILE A 57 -2.08 -1.17 1.93
N LEU A 58 -1.74 -1.78 0.78
CA LEU A 58 -1.24 -3.15 0.74
C LEU A 58 0.06 -3.29 1.54
N HIS A 59 0.96 -2.29 1.46
CA HIS A 59 2.17 -2.26 2.26
C HIS A 59 1.83 -2.32 3.75
N ARG A 60 0.94 -1.46 4.24
CA ARG A 60 0.51 -1.48 5.66
C ARG A 60 -0.11 -2.80 6.08
N ILE A 61 -0.99 -3.38 5.27
CA ILE A 61 -1.58 -4.71 5.55
C ILE A 61 -0.50 -5.81 5.67
N LEU A 62 0.59 -5.68 4.94
CA LEU A 62 1.69 -6.66 4.91
C LEU A 62 2.69 -6.47 6.05
N THR A 63 2.86 -5.25 6.56
CA THR A 63 3.84 -4.89 7.59
C THR A 63 3.23 -4.75 9.00
N GLU A 64 1.94 -4.42 9.11
CA GLU A 64 1.25 -4.17 10.39
C GLU A 64 0.54 -5.41 10.98
N ARG A 65 0.81 -6.62 10.45
CA ARG A 65 0.14 -7.90 10.80
C ARG A 65 0.31 -8.40 12.25
N GLY A 66 0.64 -7.53 13.20
CA GLY A 66 0.73 -7.84 14.64
C GLY A 66 -0.50 -7.44 15.48
N ALA A 67 -1.43 -6.63 14.95
CA ALA A 67 -2.60 -6.17 15.72
C ALA A 67 -3.87 -7.01 15.46
N LEU A 68 -3.74 -8.33 15.28
CA LEU A 68 -4.91 -9.20 15.37
C LEU A 68 -5.47 -9.07 16.79
N VAL A 69 -6.60 -8.38 16.92
CA VAL A 69 -7.38 -8.35 18.14
C VAL A 69 -7.81 -9.78 18.43
N THR A 70 -7.20 -10.41 19.42
CA THR A 70 -7.70 -11.66 19.99
C THR A 70 -9.04 -11.34 20.63
N VAL A 71 -10.13 -11.84 20.04
CA VAL A 71 -11.44 -11.81 20.69
C VAL A 71 -11.34 -12.79 21.87
N ASP A 72 -11.27 -12.26 23.08
CA ASP A 72 -11.26 -13.08 24.29
C ASP A 72 -12.63 -13.77 24.42
N GLY A 73 -12.65 -15.07 24.16
CA GLY A 73 -13.84 -15.93 24.18
C GLY A 73 -14.32 -16.32 25.58
N SER A 74 -13.90 -15.61 26.63
CA SER A 74 -14.12 -15.97 28.02
C SER A 74 -15.38 -15.36 28.66
N GLN A 75 -16.53 -15.26 27.99
CA GLN A 75 -17.80 -14.99 28.70
C GLN A 75 -19.00 -15.62 27.99
N ARG A 76 -19.34 -16.88 28.36
CA ARG A 76 -20.70 -17.45 28.43
C ARG A 76 -20.61 -18.93 28.85
N ALA A 77 -20.48 -19.15 30.15
CA ALA A 77 -20.92 -20.38 30.81
C ALA A 77 -21.34 -20.01 32.24
N SER A 78 -22.61 -19.66 32.38
CA SER A 78 -23.35 -19.61 33.65
C SER A 78 -24.79 -19.94 33.34
#